data_AF-A0A2A2QQ18-F1
#
_entry.id   AF-A0A2A2QQ18-F1
#
_cell.length_a   1.000
_cell.length_b   1.000
_cell.length_c   1.000
_cell.angle_alpha   90.00
_cell.angle_beta   90.00
_cell.angle_gamma   90.00
#
_symmetry.space_group_name_H-M   'P 1'
#
loop_
_entity.id
_entity.type
_entity.pdbx_description
1 polymer ?
#
loop_
_entity_poly.entity_id
_entity_poly.type
_entity_poly.pdbx_seq_one_letter_code
_entity_poly.pdbx_strand_id
1 'polypeptide(L)'
;MLASFRAGPDALPVRRSPLSSSLFALPLLCLPLLLTSCVSPQIISKITITGGKVVPFTFGSKGAEPGRANGYEVKTAVYLPSEDGQEIRYQFSFSAPAGAALTRVQVSDVTEEAAAVPLVNDAAPKLEAGIWKGTSEPQRAGDEHLAWVYTITTSMRIYHFVLTDTAGKTTEIYHVTAYPDFVKSLTRKKWGANY
;
A
#
# COMPACT_ATOMS: atom_id res chain seq x y z
N MET A 1 60.71 47.13 -23.25
CA MET A 1 62.00 46.48 -23.57
C MET A 1 61.67 45.13 -24.20
N LEU A 2 61.96 44.99 -25.50
CA LEU A 2 62.22 43.77 -26.30
C LEU A 2 61.11 42.69 -26.36
N ALA A 3 60.40 42.55 -27.49
CA ALA A 3 60.72 41.72 -28.69
C ALA A 3 60.11 40.30 -28.55
N SER A 4 59.55 39.59 -29.53
CA SER A 4 59.66 39.52 -31.01
C SER A 4 58.44 38.67 -31.47
N PHE A 5 57.56 39.04 -32.42
CA PHE A 5 57.64 38.87 -33.90
C PHE A 5 58.43 37.61 -34.34
N ARG A 6 58.08 36.77 -35.31
CA ARG A 6 57.24 36.73 -36.54
C ARG A 6 57.38 35.25 -37.01
N ALA A 7 56.55 34.58 -37.80
CA ALA A 7 56.04 34.79 -39.15
C ALA A 7 55.37 33.44 -39.50
N GLY A 8 54.22 33.38 -40.16
CA GLY A 8 54.12 33.59 -41.60
C GLY A 8 53.28 32.44 -42.22
N PRO A 9 52.75 32.62 -43.43
CA PRO A 9 51.30 32.73 -43.59
C PRO A 9 50.72 31.91 -44.77
N ASP A 10 49.43 32.10 -45.00
CA ASP A 10 48.75 31.98 -46.31
C ASP A 10 48.54 30.56 -46.88
N ALA A 11 47.44 30.20 -47.53
CA ALA A 11 46.17 30.85 -47.85
C ALA A 11 45.23 29.73 -48.33
N LEU A 12 43.92 29.91 -48.13
CA LEU A 12 42.87 29.12 -48.79
C LEU A 12 42.75 29.52 -50.26
N PRO A 13 42.21 28.65 -51.13
CA PRO A 13 41.02 29.08 -51.86
C PRO A 13 39.93 28.00 -52.00
N VAL A 14 38.69 28.33 -51.67
CA VAL A 14 37.56 28.65 -52.58
C VAL A 14 36.89 27.44 -53.27
N ARG A 15 35.81 26.98 -52.61
CA ARG A 15 34.43 26.79 -53.10
C ARG A 15 34.20 26.34 -54.56
N ARG A 16 33.66 25.12 -54.75
CA ARG A 16 32.64 24.77 -55.76
C ARG A 16 31.74 23.62 -55.28
N SER A 17 30.44 23.88 -55.12
CA SER A 17 29.33 22.90 -55.21
C SER A 17 29.11 22.54 -56.71
N PRO A 18 28.25 21.59 -57.15
CA PRO A 18 27.15 20.88 -56.46
C PRO A 18 26.99 19.36 -56.82
N LEU A 19 25.95 18.74 -56.20
CA LEU A 19 25.07 17.66 -56.70
C LEU A 19 25.63 16.31 -57.17
N SER A 20 24.82 15.28 -56.86
CA SER A 20 24.69 13.97 -57.53
C SER A 20 25.60 12.86 -56.99
N SER A 21 25.17 11.63 -56.73
CA SER A 21 23.89 10.94 -56.56
C SER A 21 24.25 9.56 -56.02
N SER A 22 23.35 8.95 -55.24
CA SER A 22 23.16 7.49 -55.18
C SER A 22 24.24 6.61 -54.56
N LEU A 23 24.00 6.16 -53.32
CA LEU A 23 23.93 4.76 -52.87
C LEU A 23 24.22 4.69 -51.37
N PHE A 24 23.23 5.03 -50.55
CA PHE A 24 23.21 4.63 -49.14
C PHE A 24 21.90 3.86 -48.90
N ALA A 25 22.00 2.54 -49.05
CA ALA A 25 20.95 1.61 -48.66
C ALA A 25 21.10 1.28 -47.16
N LEU A 26 20.09 1.70 -46.40
CA LEU A 26 19.69 1.29 -45.05
C LEU A 26 19.70 -0.27 -44.89
N PRO A 27 19.88 -0.83 -43.67
CA PRO A 27 18.90 -0.61 -42.62
C PRO A 27 19.46 -0.38 -41.21
N LEU A 28 19.11 0.79 -40.71
CA LEU A 28 19.05 1.19 -39.31
C LEU A 28 17.75 0.60 -38.71
N LEU A 29 17.68 -0.68 -38.36
CA LEU A 29 16.39 -1.24 -37.87
C LEU A 29 16.47 -2.58 -37.12
N CYS A 30 17.24 -2.68 -36.03
CA CYS A 30 17.11 -3.80 -35.10
C CYS A 30 17.37 -3.35 -33.66
N LEU A 31 16.43 -3.69 -32.76
CA LEU A 31 16.39 -3.43 -31.30
C LEU A 31 15.95 -2.00 -30.88
N PRO A 32 14.66 -1.70 -31.00
CA PRO A 32 13.96 -1.27 -29.79
C PRO A 32 12.63 -2.01 -29.62
N LEU A 33 12.70 -3.34 -29.57
CA LEU A 33 11.61 -4.22 -29.17
C LEU A 33 12.28 -5.21 -28.23
N LEU A 34 12.22 -5.03 -26.91
CA LEU A 34 11.42 -5.91 -26.04
C LEU A 34 11.58 -5.45 -24.57
N LEU A 35 11.46 -4.15 -24.30
CA LEU A 35 11.09 -3.70 -22.96
C LEU A 35 9.56 -3.68 -22.86
N THR A 36 8.93 -4.82 -23.14
CA THR A 36 7.55 -5.04 -22.70
C THR A 36 7.62 -5.14 -21.18
N SER A 37 7.46 -4.00 -20.49
CA SER A 37 7.18 -4.00 -19.07
C SER A 37 5.92 -4.84 -18.87
N CYS A 38 6.11 -6.02 -18.25
CA CYS A 38 5.00 -6.86 -17.84
C CYS A 38 4.30 -6.14 -16.69
N VAL A 39 3.38 -5.23 -17.03
CA VAL A 39 2.44 -4.66 -16.07
C VAL A 39 1.48 -5.79 -15.76
N SER A 40 1.69 -6.47 -14.62
CA SER A 40 0.74 -7.47 -14.15
C SER A 40 -0.61 -6.78 -13.91
N PRO A 41 -1.73 -7.33 -14.42
CA PRO A 41 -3.03 -6.71 -14.29
C PRO A 41 -3.39 -6.58 -12.81
N GLN A 42 -3.67 -5.35 -12.37
CA GLN A 42 -4.22 -5.08 -11.05
C GLN A 42 -5.71 -5.45 -11.05
N ILE A 43 -6.13 -6.30 -10.12
CA ILE A 43 -7.54 -6.65 -9.98
C ILE A 43 -8.18 -5.65 -9.03
N ILE A 44 -9.18 -4.91 -9.53
CA ILE A 44 -10.01 -4.03 -8.70
C ILE A 44 -11.26 -4.82 -8.30
N SER A 45 -11.42 -5.05 -7.00
CA SER A 45 -12.63 -5.63 -6.42
C SER A 45 -13.45 -4.54 -5.73
N LYS A 46 -14.77 -4.56 -5.90
CA LYS A 46 -15.70 -3.67 -5.19
C LYS A 46 -16.31 -4.48 -4.05
N ILE A 47 -16.09 -4.03 -2.81
CA ILE A 47 -16.62 -4.72 -1.63
C ILE A 47 -17.60 -3.79 -0.91
N THR A 48 -18.79 -4.29 -0.62
CA THR A 48 -19.78 -3.59 0.21
C THR A 48 -19.39 -3.75 1.68
N ILE A 49 -19.39 -2.65 2.42
CA ILE A 49 -19.06 -2.59 3.85
C ILE A 49 -20.26 -2.10 4.67
N THR A 50 -20.08 -1.96 5.99
CA THR A 50 -21.07 -1.40 6.91
C THR A 50 -21.83 -0.21 6.33
N GLY A 51 -23.16 -0.25 6.43
CA GLY A 51 -24.05 0.80 5.92
C GLY A 51 -24.21 0.82 4.39
N GLY A 52 -23.90 -0.28 3.70
CA GLY A 52 -24.11 -0.43 2.26
C GLY A 52 -23.10 0.34 1.39
N LYS A 53 -22.06 0.92 1.98
CA LYS A 53 -21.03 1.67 1.26
C LYS A 53 -20.18 0.70 0.43
N VAL A 54 -19.95 1.03 -0.85
CA VAL A 54 -19.11 0.22 -1.74
C VAL A 54 -17.71 0.84 -1.82
N VAL A 55 -16.69 0.08 -1.43
CA VAL A 55 -15.29 0.53 -1.44
C VAL A 55 -14.49 -0.29 -2.47
N PRO A 56 -13.78 0.37 -3.40
CA PRO A 56 -12.89 -0.33 -4.32
C PRO A 56 -11.56 -0.66 -3.64
N PHE A 57 -11.10 -1.90 -3.83
CA PHE A 57 -9.80 -2.37 -3.38
C PHE A 57 -9.01 -2.95 -4.54
N THR A 58 -7.72 -2.63 -4.58
CA THR A 58 -6.80 -3.14 -5.58
C THR A 58 -5.99 -4.29 -5.02
N PHE A 59 -5.89 -5.37 -5.78
CA PHE A 59 -5.09 -6.55 -5.46
C PHE A 59 -3.95 -6.69 -6.47
N GLY A 60 -2.73 -6.70 -5.93
CA GLY A 60 -1.51 -6.99 -6.67
C GLY A 60 -1.01 -8.42 -6.42
N SER A 61 0.19 -8.73 -6.92
CA SER A 61 0.80 -10.06 -6.77
C SER A 61 1.12 -10.46 -5.33
N LYS A 62 1.16 -9.48 -4.41
CA LYS A 62 1.41 -9.69 -2.97
C LYS A 62 0.14 -9.62 -2.11
N GLY A 63 -1.03 -9.56 -2.73
CA GLY A 63 -2.32 -9.40 -2.05
C GLY A 63 -2.87 -7.98 -2.17
N ALA A 64 -3.65 -7.56 -1.18
CA ALA A 64 -4.26 -6.24 -1.15
C ALA A 64 -3.21 -5.13 -1.10
N GLU A 65 -3.38 -4.11 -1.93
CA GLU A 65 -2.56 -2.90 -1.83
C GLU A 65 -2.82 -2.18 -0.50
N PRO A 66 -1.78 -1.58 0.12
CA PRO A 66 -1.94 -0.78 1.32
C PRO A 66 -2.98 0.33 1.16
N GLY A 67 -3.80 0.52 2.19
CA GLY A 67 -4.74 1.63 2.26
C GLY A 67 -3.98 2.95 2.41
N ARG A 68 -4.34 3.96 1.61
CA ARG A 68 -3.64 5.25 1.57
C ARG A 68 -4.62 6.40 1.48
N ALA A 69 -4.36 7.49 2.22
CA ALA A 69 -5.04 8.77 2.05
C ALA A 69 -4.16 9.89 2.63
N ASN A 70 -4.12 11.06 1.97
CA ASN A 70 -3.45 12.27 2.48
C ASN A 70 -2.00 12.06 2.98
N GLY A 71 -1.23 11.19 2.33
CA GLY A 71 0.16 10.89 2.71
C GLY A 71 0.31 9.84 3.84
N TYR A 72 -0.79 9.36 4.41
CA TYR A 72 -0.81 8.21 5.32
C TYR A 72 -0.87 6.90 4.53
N GLU A 73 -0.21 5.86 5.04
CA GLU A 73 -0.22 4.51 4.46
C GLU A 73 -0.28 3.46 5.56
N VAL A 74 -1.27 2.56 5.50
CA VAL A 74 -1.38 1.41 6.41
C VAL A 74 -0.23 0.44 6.17
N LYS A 75 0.52 0.10 7.22
CA LYS A 75 1.67 -0.82 7.17
C LYS A 75 1.34 -2.19 7.76
N THR A 76 0.42 -2.24 8.71
CA THR A 76 0.01 -3.48 9.36
C THR A 76 -1.47 -3.41 9.71
N ALA A 77 -2.18 -4.50 9.45
CA ALA A 77 -3.52 -4.76 9.93
C ALA A 77 -3.69 -6.28 10.01
N VAL A 78 -3.28 -6.86 11.13
CA VAL A 78 -3.27 -8.32 11.31
C VAL A 78 -3.88 -8.66 12.66
N TYR A 79 -4.46 -9.85 12.82
CA TYR A 79 -4.71 -10.38 14.15
C TYR A 79 -3.55 -11.30 14.56
N LEU A 80 -3.27 -11.33 15.85
CA LEU A 80 -2.31 -12.22 16.46
C LEU A 80 -3.00 -12.99 17.59
N PRO A 81 -2.92 -14.33 17.61
CA PRO A 81 -3.36 -15.11 18.75
C PRO A 81 -2.44 -14.85 19.97
N SER A 82 -3.01 -14.95 21.17
CA SER A 82 -2.26 -15.03 22.42
C SER A 82 -1.40 -16.30 22.48
N GLU A 83 -0.48 -16.36 23.44
CA GLU A 83 0.42 -17.52 23.61
C GLU A 83 -0.36 -18.82 23.91
N ASP A 84 -1.39 -18.75 24.75
CA ASP A 84 -2.31 -19.86 25.02
C ASP A 84 -3.29 -20.12 23.86
N GLY A 85 -3.35 -19.19 22.90
CA GLY A 85 -4.22 -19.22 21.74
C GLY A 85 -5.70 -19.08 22.05
N GLN A 86 -6.10 -18.66 23.26
CA GLN A 86 -7.51 -18.47 23.64
C GLN A 86 -8.06 -17.08 23.30
N GLU A 87 -7.17 -16.14 23.03
CA GLU A 87 -7.51 -14.77 22.66
C GLU A 87 -6.84 -14.40 21.33
N ILE A 88 -7.39 -13.41 20.63
CA ILE A 88 -6.68 -12.68 19.58
C ILE A 88 -6.63 -11.21 19.91
N ARG A 89 -5.60 -10.52 19.43
CA ARG A 89 -5.54 -9.06 19.38
C ARG A 89 -5.26 -8.63 17.95
N TYR A 90 -5.88 -7.55 17.53
CA TYR A 90 -5.48 -6.91 16.28
C TYR A 90 -4.31 -5.97 16.53
N GLN A 91 -3.35 -5.99 15.62
CA GLN A 91 -2.27 -5.02 15.55
C GLN A 91 -2.41 -4.19 14.28
N PHE A 92 -2.33 -2.88 14.47
CA PHE A 92 -2.45 -1.90 13.43
C PHE A 92 -1.24 -0.99 13.42
N SER A 93 -0.82 -0.57 12.23
CA SER A 93 0.16 0.50 12.09
C SER A 93 -0.01 1.24 10.78
N PHE A 94 0.39 2.52 10.77
CA PHE A 94 0.51 3.31 9.55
C PHE A 94 1.73 4.22 9.62
N SER A 95 2.30 4.55 8.45
CA SER A 95 3.23 5.66 8.32
C SER A 95 2.47 6.96 8.10
N ALA A 96 2.94 8.04 8.71
CA ALA A 96 2.39 9.38 8.56
C ALA A 96 3.30 10.27 7.70
N PRO A 97 2.76 11.31 7.05
CA PRO A 97 3.58 12.33 6.40
C PRO A 97 4.41 13.11 7.45
N ALA A 98 5.52 13.70 7.01
CA ALA A 98 6.40 14.47 7.88
C ALA A 98 5.64 15.64 8.54
N GLY A 99 5.85 15.83 9.85
CA GLY A 99 5.19 16.88 10.62
C GLY A 99 3.72 16.60 10.97
N ALA A 100 3.20 15.40 10.67
CA ALA A 100 1.87 15.01 11.10
C ALA A 100 1.73 15.08 12.63
N ALA A 101 0.65 15.72 13.08
CA ALA A 101 0.24 15.77 14.48
C ALA A 101 -1.21 15.30 14.58
N LEU A 102 -1.45 14.27 15.38
CA LEU A 102 -2.77 13.65 15.53
C LEU A 102 -3.27 13.83 16.96
N THR A 103 -4.57 14.06 17.11
CA THR A 103 -5.27 14.11 18.39
C THR A 103 -6.05 12.83 18.67
N ARG A 104 -6.40 12.08 17.62
CA ARG A 104 -7.12 10.82 17.76
C ARG A 104 -6.84 9.87 16.62
N VAL A 105 -6.79 8.57 16.93
CA VAL A 105 -6.83 7.49 15.96
C VAL A 105 -7.91 6.50 16.38
N GLN A 106 -8.84 6.21 15.48
CA GLN A 106 -9.84 5.17 15.68
C GLN A 106 -9.71 4.12 14.58
N VAL A 107 -9.86 2.85 14.95
CA VAL A 107 -9.89 1.74 14.00
C VAL A 107 -11.11 0.89 14.30
N SER A 108 -11.89 0.59 13.27
CA SER A 108 -13.04 -0.32 13.36
C SER A 108 -12.97 -1.37 12.26
N ASP A 109 -13.45 -2.57 12.53
CA ASP A 109 -13.79 -3.54 11.50
C ASP A 109 -15.16 -3.19 10.94
N VAL A 110 -15.22 -2.92 9.63
CA VAL A 110 -16.43 -2.52 8.90
C VAL A 110 -16.84 -3.56 7.86
N THR A 111 -16.36 -4.79 8.01
CA THR A 111 -16.60 -5.87 7.03
C THR A 111 -18.08 -6.21 6.92
N GLU A 112 -18.76 -6.32 8.06
CA GLU A 112 -20.17 -6.71 8.10
C GLU A 112 -21.06 -5.50 7.84
N GLU A 113 -22.12 -5.69 7.04
CA GLU A 113 -23.03 -4.60 6.67
C GLU A 113 -23.79 -4.04 7.89
N ALA A 114 -24.14 -4.91 8.83
CA ALA A 114 -25.04 -4.63 9.94
C ALA A 114 -24.46 -3.65 10.97
N ALA A 115 -23.19 -3.81 11.35
CA ALA A 115 -22.56 -2.96 12.35
C ALA A 115 -21.02 -2.97 12.24
N ALA A 116 -20.43 -1.80 12.48
CA ALA A 116 -18.98 -1.67 12.64
C ALA A 116 -18.58 -2.13 14.05
N VAL A 117 -17.49 -2.90 14.14
CA VAL A 117 -16.92 -3.36 15.41
C VAL A 117 -15.74 -2.45 15.77
N PRO A 118 -15.82 -1.66 16.84
CA PRO A 118 -14.71 -0.81 17.26
C PRO A 118 -13.56 -1.67 17.79
N LEU A 119 -12.35 -1.44 17.28
CA LEU A 119 -11.16 -2.22 17.65
C LEU A 119 -10.12 -1.39 18.41
N VAL A 120 -9.90 -0.14 18.00
CA VAL A 120 -8.96 0.78 18.65
C VAL A 120 -9.60 2.16 18.77
N ASN A 121 -9.39 2.80 19.93
CA ASN A 121 -9.71 4.19 20.16
C ASN A 121 -8.56 4.84 20.95
N ASP A 122 -7.57 5.36 20.22
CA ASP A 122 -6.41 6.05 20.78
C ASP A 122 -6.68 7.56 20.83
N ALA A 123 -6.85 8.09 22.04
CA ALA A 123 -7.14 9.50 22.29
C ALA A 123 -5.89 10.38 22.44
N ALA A 124 -4.69 9.79 22.36
CA ALA A 124 -3.43 10.52 22.47
C ALA A 124 -2.35 9.84 21.60
N PRO A 125 -2.55 9.75 20.28
CA PRO A 125 -1.71 8.97 19.40
C PRO A 125 -0.29 9.49 19.35
N LYS A 126 0.67 8.58 19.49
CA LYS A 126 2.11 8.89 19.40
C LYS A 126 2.68 8.35 18.10
N LEU A 127 3.41 9.21 17.41
CA LEU A 127 4.18 8.86 16.22
C LEU A 127 5.65 8.70 16.60
N GLU A 128 6.16 7.47 16.51
CA GLU A 128 7.57 7.16 16.71
C GLU A 128 8.22 6.97 15.35
N ALA A 129 9.21 7.81 15.02
CA ALA A 129 9.85 7.83 13.70
C ALA A 129 8.84 7.88 12.52
N GLY A 130 7.75 8.64 12.70
CA GLY A 130 6.70 8.79 11.68
C GLY A 130 5.75 7.59 11.56
N ILE A 131 5.78 6.64 12.50
CA ILE A 131 4.91 5.47 12.52
C ILE A 131 4.03 5.50 13.77
N TRP A 132 2.73 5.29 13.58
CA TRP A 132 1.81 4.99 14.66
C TRP A 132 1.59 3.49 14.75
N LYS A 133 1.42 2.97 15.97
CA LYS A 133 1.06 1.58 16.23
C LYS A 133 -0.07 1.55 17.25
N GLY A 134 -1.06 0.71 17.01
CA GLY A 134 -2.15 0.46 17.93
C GLY A 134 -2.46 -1.03 18.04
N THR A 135 -2.94 -1.44 19.21
CA THR A 135 -3.36 -2.82 19.47
C THR A 135 -4.77 -2.80 20.02
N SER A 136 -5.63 -3.71 19.57
CA SER A 136 -6.97 -3.82 20.13
C SER A 136 -6.95 -4.44 21.53
N GLU A 137 -8.08 -4.29 22.22
CA GLU A 137 -8.40 -5.17 23.35
C GLU A 137 -8.45 -6.64 22.89
N PRO A 138 -8.16 -7.60 23.79
CA PRO A 138 -8.21 -9.01 23.44
C PRO A 138 -9.66 -9.44 23.21
N GLN A 139 -9.86 -10.22 22.14
CA GLN A 139 -11.12 -10.87 21.83
C GLN A 139 -10.99 -12.37 22.03
N ARG A 140 -12.02 -13.00 22.57
CA ARG A 140 -11.98 -14.41 22.99
C ARG A 140 -12.69 -15.33 22.01
N ALA A 141 -12.31 -16.60 22.06
CA ALA A 141 -13.07 -17.66 21.43
C ALA A 141 -14.56 -17.59 21.85
N GLY A 142 -15.46 -17.65 20.87
CA GLY A 142 -16.90 -17.61 21.08
C GLY A 142 -17.54 -16.22 20.96
N ASP A 143 -16.74 -15.17 20.76
CA ASP A 143 -17.26 -13.87 20.31
C ASP A 143 -17.94 -14.03 18.93
N GLU A 144 -19.17 -13.56 18.80
CA GLU A 144 -19.96 -13.64 17.56
C GLU A 144 -19.24 -12.90 16.41
N HIS A 145 -18.54 -11.81 16.70
CA HIS A 145 -17.76 -11.07 15.70
C HIS A 145 -16.56 -11.85 15.17
N LEU A 146 -16.18 -12.95 15.82
CA LEU A 146 -15.12 -13.86 15.41
C LEU A 146 -15.63 -15.13 14.71
N ALA A 147 -16.92 -15.22 14.39
CA ALA A 147 -17.49 -16.34 13.64
C ALA A 147 -16.73 -16.62 12.33
N TRP A 148 -16.23 -15.58 11.66
CA TRP A 148 -15.45 -15.71 10.42
C TRP A 148 -14.12 -16.46 10.61
N VAL A 149 -13.53 -16.45 11.81
CA VAL A 149 -12.31 -17.19 12.13
C VAL A 149 -12.57 -18.68 11.98
N TYR A 150 -13.81 -19.12 12.26
CA TYR A 150 -14.22 -20.51 12.20
C TYR A 150 -14.65 -21.00 10.80
N THR A 151 -14.51 -20.19 9.75
CA THR A 151 -14.82 -20.65 8.39
C THR A 151 -13.58 -21.23 7.71
N ILE A 152 -13.76 -22.21 6.83
CA ILE A 152 -12.66 -22.83 6.03
C ILE A 152 -12.33 -22.09 4.74
N THR A 153 -13.07 -21.03 4.43
CA THR A 153 -12.84 -20.19 3.26
C THR A 153 -11.92 -19.02 3.62
N THR A 154 -11.25 -18.42 2.64
CA THR A 154 -10.58 -17.14 2.85
C THR A 154 -11.61 -16.09 3.27
N SER A 155 -11.34 -15.40 4.38
CA SER A 155 -12.17 -14.28 4.85
C SER A 155 -11.45 -12.97 4.54
N MET A 156 -12.16 -12.02 3.92
CA MET A 156 -11.67 -10.66 3.75
C MET A 156 -12.19 -9.83 4.92
N ARG A 157 -11.30 -9.14 5.65
CA ARG A 157 -11.70 -8.15 6.66
C ARG A 157 -11.31 -6.75 6.21
N ILE A 158 -12.18 -5.79 6.44
CA ILE A 158 -11.99 -4.39 6.05
C ILE A 158 -11.93 -3.54 7.30
N TYR A 159 -10.82 -2.85 7.46
CA TYR A 159 -10.57 -1.94 8.58
C TYR A 159 -10.69 -0.50 8.12
N HIS A 160 -11.45 0.28 8.89
CA HIS A 160 -11.62 1.72 8.70
C HIS A 160 -10.81 2.46 9.76
N PHE A 161 -9.82 3.21 9.31
CA PHE A 161 -9.02 4.11 10.12
C PHE A 161 -9.61 5.51 10.00
N VAL A 162 -9.85 6.15 11.14
CA VAL A 162 -10.22 7.57 11.22
C VAL A 162 -9.13 8.28 12.02
N LEU A 163 -8.42 9.17 11.34
CA LEU A 163 -7.31 9.94 11.91
C LEU A 163 -7.75 11.40 12.06
N THR A 164 -7.72 11.94 13.27
CA THR A 164 -8.07 13.34 13.53
C THR A 164 -6.81 14.12 13.87
N ASP A 165 -6.57 15.21 13.14
CA ASP A 165 -5.43 16.09 13.40
C ASP A 165 -5.70 17.13 14.50
N THR A 166 -4.72 17.98 14.79
CA THR A 166 -4.82 19.06 15.79
C THR A 166 -5.74 20.19 15.37
N ALA A 167 -6.07 20.31 14.08
CA ALA A 167 -7.05 21.26 13.55
C ALA A 167 -8.48 20.68 13.53
N GLY A 168 -8.65 19.42 13.95
CA GLY A 168 -9.94 18.72 13.94
C GLY A 168 -10.33 18.13 12.59
N LYS A 169 -9.45 18.18 11.58
CA LYS A 169 -9.71 17.56 10.28
C LYS A 169 -9.53 16.06 10.36
N THR A 170 -10.45 15.33 9.74
CA THR A 170 -10.42 13.86 9.67
C THR A 170 -9.83 13.37 8.34
N THR A 171 -9.03 12.31 8.41
CA THR A 171 -8.61 11.50 7.27
C THR A 171 -9.11 10.08 7.48
N GLU A 172 -9.85 9.57 6.49
CA GLU A 172 -10.37 8.21 6.49
C GLU A 172 -9.54 7.32 5.58
N ILE A 173 -9.19 6.12 6.05
CA ILE A 173 -8.47 5.12 5.27
C ILE A 173 -9.21 3.79 5.40
N TYR A 174 -9.52 3.16 4.26
CA TYR A 174 -10.01 1.79 4.22
C TYR A 174 -8.88 0.87 3.82
N HIS A 175 -8.70 -0.22 4.57
CA HIS A 175 -7.70 -1.23 4.26
C HIS A 175 -8.33 -2.61 4.36
N VAL A 176 -8.03 -3.47 3.39
CA VAL A 176 -8.54 -4.83 3.36
C VAL A 176 -7.41 -5.82 3.63
N THR A 177 -7.69 -6.81 4.46
CA THR A 177 -6.78 -7.90 4.78
C THR A 177 -7.46 -9.22 4.46
N ALA A 178 -6.78 -10.06 3.68
CA ALA A 178 -7.21 -11.43 3.44
C ALA A 178 -6.67 -12.33 4.55
N TYR A 179 -7.54 -13.17 5.10
CA TYR A 179 -7.19 -14.23 6.04
C TYR A 179 -7.51 -15.59 5.41
N PRO A 180 -6.52 -16.19 4.72
CA PRO A 180 -6.64 -17.54 4.18
C PRO A 180 -6.92 -18.58 5.27
N ASP A 181 -7.48 -19.71 4.87
CA ASP A 181 -7.76 -20.84 5.75
C ASP A 181 -6.57 -21.26 6.62
N PHE A 182 -5.37 -21.37 6.02
CA PHE A 182 -4.17 -21.79 6.75
C PHE A 182 -3.74 -20.80 7.85
N VAL A 183 -4.06 -19.51 7.72
CA VAL A 183 -3.79 -18.51 8.76
C VAL A 183 -4.75 -18.69 9.94
N LYS A 184 -6.01 -19.03 9.62
CA LYS A 184 -7.07 -19.26 10.62
C LYS A 184 -6.95 -20.61 11.31
N SER A 185 -6.46 -21.65 10.61
CA SER A 185 -6.42 -23.03 11.10
C SER A 185 -5.70 -23.19 12.45
N LEU A 186 -4.60 -22.46 12.66
CA LEU A 186 -3.88 -22.47 13.93
C LEU A 186 -4.73 -21.92 15.08
N THR A 187 -5.41 -20.79 14.85
CA THR A 187 -6.31 -20.17 15.83
C THR A 187 -7.49 -21.08 16.13
N ARG A 188 -8.13 -21.64 15.10
CA ARG A 188 -9.26 -22.57 15.24
C ARG A 188 -8.90 -23.80 16.06
N LYS A 189 -7.74 -24.42 15.77
CA LYS A 189 -7.26 -25.59 16.49
C LYS A 189 -7.07 -25.28 17.98
N LYS A 190 -6.56 -24.09 18.31
CA LYS A 190 -6.41 -23.63 19.70
C LYS A 190 -7.75 -23.35 20.37
N TRP A 191 -8.76 -22.93 19.62
CA TRP A 191 -10.13 -22.72 20.09
C TRP A 191 -11.00 -23.99 20.13
N GLY A 192 -10.40 -25.17 19.93
CA GLY A 192 -11.12 -26.45 20.02
C GLY A 192 -11.99 -26.79 18.81
N ALA A 193 -11.89 -26.01 17.73
CA ALA A 193 -12.55 -26.29 16.48
C ALA A 193 -11.74 -27.32 15.65
N ASN A 194 -12.33 -28.49 15.39
CA ASN A 194 -11.71 -29.58 14.65
C ASN A 194 -12.38 -29.72 13.27
N TYR A 195 -11.78 -29.14 12.24
CA TYR A 195 -12.10 -29.36 10.83
C TYR A 195 -10.91 -29.00 9.95
#